data_AF-A0A7S2J3V1-F1
#
_entry.id   AF-A0A7S2J3V1-F1
#
_cell.length_a   1.000
_cell.length_b   1.000
_cell.length_c   1.000
_cell.angle_alpha   90.00
_cell.angle_beta   90.00
_cell.angle_gamma   90.00
#
_symmetry.space_group_name_H-M   'P 1'
#
loop_
_entity.id
_entity.type
_entity.pdbx_description
1 polymer ?
#
loop_
_entity_poly.entity_id
_entity_poly.type
_entity_poly.pdbx_seq_one_letter_code
_entity_poly.pdbx_strand_id
1 'polypeptide(L)'
;AGFATLAAGSVLRTRVTSAKLSATCTPYIKSSAKRCLLISNSKLVGLDYLAHVIDHICAFLGPPSAAEYILFVPFAQRDRDAYVAKFRKAISPTGFQVKSLHECADAAARRTAVEHASAVFVGGGN
;
A
#
# COMPACT_ATOMS: atom_id res chain seq x y z
N ALA A 1 -15.84 -43.39 -56.97
CA ALA A 1 -15.07 -44.29 -56.11
C ALA A 1 -14.48 -43.45 -54.97
N GLY A 2 -14.73 -43.67 -53.69
CA GLY A 2 -15.53 -44.67 -53.01
C GLY A 2 -15.62 -44.29 -51.53
N PHE A 3 -16.82 -44.51 -50.99
CA PHE A 3 -17.19 -44.89 -49.63
C PHE A 3 -16.70 -44.11 -48.40
N ALA A 4 -17.69 -43.51 -47.74
CA ALA A 4 -17.73 -43.24 -46.31
C ALA A 4 -17.60 -44.53 -45.47
N THR A 5 -17.09 -44.42 -44.24
CA THR A 5 -17.37 -45.39 -43.19
C THR A 5 -17.52 -44.67 -41.85
N LEU A 6 -18.72 -44.78 -41.31
CA LEU A 6 -19.11 -44.46 -39.93
C LEU A 6 -18.69 -45.63 -39.03
N ALA A 7 -18.20 -45.37 -37.82
CA ALA A 7 -18.21 -46.35 -36.74
C ALA A 7 -18.66 -45.68 -35.44
N ALA A 8 -19.75 -46.21 -34.89
CA ALA A 8 -20.37 -45.82 -33.64
C ALA A 8 -19.96 -46.77 -32.48
N GLY A 9 -20.16 -46.30 -31.25
CA GLY A 9 -20.09 -47.09 -30.00
C GLY A 9 -18.97 -46.58 -29.08
N SER A 10 -19.13 -46.38 -27.77
CA SER A 10 -20.21 -46.66 -26.83
C SER A 10 -19.88 -45.89 -25.53
N VAL A 11 -20.90 -45.44 -24.82
CA VAL A 11 -20.81 -44.78 -23.52
C VAL A 11 -20.28 -45.75 -22.45
N LEU A 12 -19.27 -45.32 -21.67
CA LEU A 12 -19.03 -45.84 -20.32
C LEU A 12 -18.73 -44.68 -19.37
N ARG A 13 -19.74 -44.39 -18.55
CA ARG A 13 -19.72 -43.47 -17.41
C ARG A 13 -19.19 -44.25 -16.21
N THR A 14 -18.16 -43.76 -15.53
CA THR A 14 -17.76 -44.04 -14.12
C THR A 14 -16.36 -43.42 -13.93
N ARG A 15 -15.94 -42.75 -12.86
CA ARG A 15 -16.44 -42.44 -11.51
C ARG A 15 -15.83 -41.07 -11.16
N VAL A 16 -16.58 -40.23 -10.46
CA VAL A 16 -16.01 -39.11 -9.71
C VAL A 16 -15.11 -39.69 -8.61
N THR A 17 -13.85 -39.29 -8.57
CA THR A 17 -13.11 -39.25 -7.30
C THR A 17 -12.71 -37.80 -7.04
N SER A 18 -13.40 -37.23 -6.07
CA SER A 18 -13.18 -35.91 -5.51
C SER A 18 -11.89 -35.93 -4.69
N ALA A 19 -10.95 -35.05 -5.01
CA ALA A 19 -9.92 -34.58 -4.08
C ALA A 19 -9.42 -33.21 -4.57
N LYS A 20 -10.17 -32.14 -4.28
CA LYS A 20 -9.95 -31.26 -3.11
C LYS A 20 -8.70 -30.38 -3.27
N LEU A 21 -8.88 -29.22 -3.90
CA LEU A 21 -8.56 -27.89 -3.37
C LEU A 21 -8.79 -26.84 -4.47
N SER A 22 -9.81 -26.00 -4.31
CA SER A 22 -9.76 -24.64 -4.83
C SER A 22 -10.78 -23.82 -4.04
N ALA A 23 -10.43 -23.52 -2.79
CA ALA A 23 -11.04 -22.40 -2.13
C ALA A 23 -10.50 -21.12 -2.78
N THR A 24 -10.98 -20.79 -3.98
CA THR A 24 -10.92 -19.42 -4.47
C THR A 24 -11.90 -18.63 -3.61
N CYS A 25 -11.42 -18.22 -2.44
CA CYS A 25 -12.03 -17.13 -1.70
C CYS A 25 -11.75 -15.89 -2.54
N THR A 26 -12.66 -15.55 -3.45
CA THR A 26 -12.65 -14.25 -4.11
C THR A 26 -12.81 -13.23 -3.00
N PRO A 27 -11.81 -12.38 -2.70
CA PRO A 27 -11.95 -11.41 -1.64
C PRO A 27 -13.11 -10.48 -2.01
N TYR A 28 -14.06 -10.34 -1.09
CA TYR A 28 -15.09 -9.31 -1.18
C TYR A 28 -14.42 -7.94 -1.00
N ILE A 29 -13.96 -7.36 -2.11
CA ILE A 29 -13.48 -5.97 -2.13
C ILE A 29 -14.72 -5.08 -2.23
N LYS A 30 -15.26 -4.68 -1.08
CA LYS A 30 -16.20 -3.55 -1.01
C LYS A 30 -15.43 -2.26 -1.29
N SER A 31 -15.30 -1.85 -2.54
CA SER A 31 -14.56 -0.61 -2.86
C SER A 31 -15.42 0.62 -2.57
N SER A 32 -15.22 1.22 -1.40
CA SER A 32 -15.07 2.68 -1.36
C SER A 32 -13.67 2.96 -1.89
N ALA A 33 -13.54 3.78 -2.94
CA ALA A 33 -12.24 4.02 -3.61
C ALA A 33 -11.27 4.77 -2.67
N LYS A 34 -10.62 4.02 -1.76
CA LYS A 34 -9.55 4.52 -0.90
C LYS A 34 -8.22 4.27 -1.61
N ARG A 35 -7.41 5.32 -1.74
CA ARG A 35 -6.04 5.23 -2.25
C ARG A 35 -5.13 4.80 -1.09
N CYS A 36 -4.37 3.73 -1.28
CA CYS A 36 -3.42 3.24 -0.28
C CYS A 36 -2.15 2.75 -0.98
N LEU A 37 -0.98 3.09 -0.41
CA LEU A 37 0.32 2.59 -0.79
C LEU A 37 0.91 1.82 0.40
N LEU A 38 1.10 0.51 0.25
CA LEU A 38 1.66 -0.37 1.28
C LEU A 38 3.11 -0.70 0.94
N ILE A 39 4.01 -0.35 1.85
CA ILE A 39 5.46 -0.52 1.69
C ILE A 39 5.93 -1.58 2.67
N SER A 40 6.49 -2.68 2.16
CA SER A 40 6.88 -3.83 3.00
C SER A 40 8.09 -3.54 3.89
N ASN A 41 9.06 -2.75 3.41
CA ASN A 41 10.24 -2.36 4.18
C ASN A 41 10.64 -0.93 3.80
N SER A 42 11.18 -0.19 4.77
CA SER A 42 11.60 1.19 4.62
C SER A 42 13.07 1.36 4.20
N LYS A 43 13.90 0.30 4.25
CA LYS A 43 15.32 0.38 3.92
C LYS A 43 15.81 -0.87 3.18
N LEU A 44 16.48 -0.65 2.05
CA LEU A 44 17.27 -1.68 1.36
C LEU A 44 18.74 -1.56 1.74
N VAL A 45 19.45 -2.68 1.69
CA VAL A 45 20.89 -2.72 1.98
C VAL A 45 21.64 -1.86 0.96
N GLY A 46 22.54 -1.00 1.44
CA GLY A 46 23.31 -0.09 0.59
C GLY A 46 22.59 1.18 0.16
N LEU A 47 21.31 1.34 0.49
CA LEU A 47 20.53 2.54 0.17
C LEU A 47 20.12 3.32 1.43
N ASP A 48 19.85 4.60 1.21
CA ASP A 48 19.25 5.46 2.22
C ASP A 48 17.80 5.08 2.53
N TYR A 49 17.32 5.61 3.65
CA TYR A 49 15.94 5.42 4.09
C TYR A 49 14.94 5.89 3.02
N LEU A 50 13.98 5.03 2.68
CA LEU A 50 12.96 5.22 1.64
C LEU A 50 13.47 5.48 0.22
N ALA A 51 14.78 5.43 -0.03
CA ALA A 51 15.36 5.76 -1.33
C ALA A 51 14.74 4.90 -2.47
N HIS A 52 14.53 3.61 -2.22
CA HIS A 52 13.96 2.67 -3.20
C HIS A 52 12.46 2.84 -3.48
N VAL A 53 11.74 3.65 -2.69
CA VAL A 53 10.28 3.82 -2.79
C VAL A 53 9.88 5.28 -3.00
N ILE A 54 10.83 6.20 -3.01
CA ILE A 54 10.54 7.63 -3.07
C ILE A 54 9.79 7.99 -4.35
N ASP A 55 10.17 7.40 -5.48
CA ASP A 55 9.51 7.61 -6.78
C ASP A 55 8.08 7.07 -6.78
N HIS A 56 7.84 5.93 -6.12
CA HIS A 56 6.50 5.38 -5.95
C HIS A 56 5.62 6.25 -5.05
N ILE A 57 6.20 6.84 -3.99
CA ILE A 57 5.50 7.81 -3.13
C ILE A 57 5.12 9.04 -3.96
N CYS A 58 6.04 9.59 -4.75
CA CYS A 58 5.77 10.76 -5.59
C CYS A 58 4.70 10.47 -6.65
N ALA A 59 4.80 9.33 -7.35
CA ALA A 59 3.78 8.92 -8.32
C ALA A 59 2.41 8.71 -7.66
N PHE A 60 2.39 8.18 -6.44
CA PHE A 60 1.16 7.98 -5.68
C PHE A 60 0.54 9.30 -5.21
N LEU A 61 1.34 10.29 -4.81
CA LEU A 61 0.84 11.59 -4.33
C LEU A 61 0.49 12.54 -5.49
N GLY A 62 1.18 12.42 -6.62
CA GLY A 62 1.13 13.39 -7.71
C GLY A 62 2.11 14.56 -7.49
N PRO A 63 2.02 15.62 -8.30
CA PRO A 63 2.89 16.77 -8.16
C PRO A 63 2.61 17.52 -6.84
N PRO A 64 3.64 18.01 -6.12
CA PRO A 64 3.45 18.76 -4.89
C PRO A 64 2.79 20.11 -5.17
N SER A 65 1.81 20.47 -4.35
CA SER A 65 1.22 21.80 -4.31
C SER A 65 1.68 22.54 -3.05
N ALA A 66 1.88 23.86 -3.14
CA ALA A 66 2.45 24.67 -2.06
C ALA A 66 1.64 24.65 -0.76
N ALA A 67 0.34 24.34 -0.82
CA ALA A 67 -0.55 24.25 0.33
C ALA A 67 -0.62 22.84 0.96
N GLU A 68 0.05 21.85 0.34
CA GLU A 68 -0.11 20.45 0.68
C GLU A 68 1.00 19.93 1.57
N TYR A 69 0.63 19.11 2.55
CA TYR A 69 1.58 18.45 3.44
C TYR A 69 1.23 16.98 3.65
N ILE A 70 2.27 16.19 3.85
CA ILE A 70 2.18 14.81 4.32
C ILE A 70 2.17 14.86 5.85
N LEU A 71 1.15 14.27 6.45
CA LEU A 71 1.07 14.08 7.88
C LEU A 71 1.74 12.75 8.26
N PHE A 72 2.86 12.85 8.96
CA PHE A 72 3.60 11.68 9.44
C PHE A 72 3.09 11.22 10.81
N VAL A 73 2.92 9.91 10.98
CA VAL A 73 2.48 9.27 12.22
C VAL A 73 3.64 8.41 12.77
N PRO A 74 4.42 8.92 13.75
CA PRO A 74 5.67 8.30 14.20
C PRO A 74 5.52 7.38 15.43
N PHE A 75 4.31 6.96 15.81
CA PHE A 75 4.08 6.28 17.09
C PHE A 75 4.64 4.87 17.20
N ALA A 76 5.03 4.25 16.09
CA ALA A 76 5.61 2.91 16.05
C ALA A 76 7.06 2.84 16.59
N GLN A 77 7.69 4.00 16.86
CA GLN A 77 9.00 4.09 17.50
C GLN A 77 8.96 4.97 18.76
N ARG A 78 9.89 4.69 19.67
CA ARG A 78 10.02 5.42 20.94
C ARG A 78 10.54 6.84 20.74
N ASP A 79 11.62 6.98 19.96
CA ASP A 79 12.20 8.28 19.64
C ASP A 79 11.52 8.88 18.41
N ARG A 80 10.45 9.63 18.67
CA ARG A 80 9.58 10.20 17.63
C ARG A 80 10.26 11.36 16.92
N ASP A 81 11.03 12.18 17.64
CA ASP A 81 11.72 13.34 17.09
C ASP A 81 12.80 12.91 16.11
N ALA A 82 13.64 11.94 16.48
CA ALA A 82 14.63 11.38 15.56
C ALA A 82 13.98 10.70 14.36
N TYR A 83 12.85 10.01 14.56
CA TYR A 83 12.14 9.35 13.48
C TYR A 83 11.58 10.36 12.45
N VAL A 84 10.99 11.45 12.95
CA VAL A 84 10.45 12.51 12.09
C VAL A 84 11.55 13.26 11.37
N ALA A 85 12.66 13.56 12.04
CA ALA A 85 13.82 14.18 11.41
C ALA A 85 14.35 13.33 10.24
N LYS A 86 14.43 12.02 10.44
CA LYS A 86 14.83 11.06 9.39
C LYS A 86 13.84 11.04 8.22
N PHE A 87 12.54 11.04 8.49
CA PHE A 87 11.51 11.07 7.46
C PHE A 87 11.52 12.40 6.67
N ARG A 88 11.63 13.53 7.37
CA ARG A 88 11.78 14.86 6.75
C ARG A 88 12.97 14.93 5.80
N LYS A 89 14.12 14.40 6.21
CA LYS A 89 15.33 14.35 5.37
C LYS A 89 15.12 13.53 4.09
N ALA A 90 14.37 12.43 4.17
CA ALA A 90 14.09 11.59 3.00
C ALA A 90 13.09 12.24 2.03
N ILE A 91 12.12 13.01 2.55
CA ILE A 91 11.07 13.64 1.74
C ILE A 91 11.48 15.01 1.20
N SER A 92 12.38 15.74 1.87
CA SER A 92 12.75 17.11 1.46
C SER A 92 13.12 17.29 -0.03
N PRO A 93 13.80 16.34 -0.71
CA PRO A 93 14.13 16.50 -2.13
C PRO A 93 12.90 16.51 -3.06
N THR A 94 11.76 16.00 -2.59
CA THR A 94 10.53 15.87 -3.39
C THR A 94 9.69 17.16 -3.41
N GLY A 95 10.01 18.13 -2.55
CA GLY A 95 9.26 19.38 -2.41
C GLY A 95 7.98 19.29 -1.55
N PHE A 96 7.61 18.10 -1.06
CA PHE A 96 6.50 17.95 -0.13
C PHE A 96 6.83 18.49 1.26
N GLN A 97 5.89 19.22 1.85
CA GLN A 97 5.97 19.61 3.26
C GLN A 97 5.60 18.44 4.17
N VAL A 98 6.22 18.37 5.34
CA VAL A 98 5.98 17.31 6.32
C VAL A 98 5.62 17.89 7.67
N LYS A 99 4.43 17.55 8.15
CA LYS A 99 4.01 17.77 9.55
C LYS A 99 3.98 16.44 10.29
N SER A 100 4.29 16.46 11.58
CA SER A 100 4.16 15.26 12.40
C SER A 100 3.01 15.35 13.38
N LEU A 101 2.28 14.26 13.54
CA LEU A 101 1.13 14.19 14.43
C LEU A 101 1.53 14.28 15.92
N HIS A 102 2.77 13.92 16.28
CA HIS A 102 3.24 13.99 17.69
C HIS A 102 3.63 15.41 18.13
N GLU A 103 3.85 16.32 17.18
CA GLU A 103 4.18 17.74 17.45
C GLU A 103 2.92 18.58 17.70
N CYS A 104 1.73 18.02 17.44
CA CYS A 104 0.46 18.69 17.73
C CYS A 104 0.18 18.74 19.25
N ALA A 105 -0.14 19.92 19.76
CA ALA A 105 -0.27 20.18 21.20
C ALA A 105 -1.36 19.34 21.89
N ASP A 106 -2.51 19.15 21.25
CA ASP A 106 -3.66 18.48 21.85
C ASP A 106 -4.45 17.63 20.85
N ALA A 107 -5.54 17.01 21.33
CA ALA A 107 -6.38 16.14 20.51
C ALA A 107 -7.15 16.89 19.41
N ALA A 108 -7.54 18.14 19.65
CA ALA A 108 -8.25 18.96 18.67
C ALA A 108 -7.30 19.32 17.51
N ALA A 109 -6.08 19.77 17.83
CA ALA A 109 -5.04 20.05 16.86
C ALA A 109 -4.66 18.80 16.03
N ARG A 110 -4.58 17.62 16.66
CA ARG A 110 -4.35 16.35 15.96
C ARG A 110 -5.47 16.02 14.98
N ARG A 111 -6.73 16.21 15.38
CA ARG A 111 -7.89 16.00 14.50
C ARG A 111 -7.84 16.94 13.29
N THR A 112 -7.65 18.23 13.52
CA THR A 112 -7.52 19.23 12.45
C THR A 112 -6.36 18.88 11.51
N ALA A 113 -5.22 18.44 12.05
CA ALA A 113 -4.07 18.04 11.23
C ALA A 113 -4.42 16.87 10.28
N VAL A 114 -5.20 15.89 10.73
CA VAL A 114 -5.66 14.77 9.89
C VAL A 114 -6.68 15.22 8.84
N GLU A 115 -7.62 16.09 9.21
CA GLU A 115 -8.66 16.59 8.30
C GLU A 115 -8.09 17.42 7.13
N HIS A 116 -6.98 18.14 7.35
CA HIS A 116 -6.36 19.00 6.34
C HIS A 116 -5.13 18.38 5.63
N ALA A 117 -4.71 17.17 6.01
CA ALA A 117 -3.57 16.53 5.38
C ALA A 117 -3.90 16.03 3.97
N SER A 118 -3.00 16.23 3.01
CA SER A 118 -3.15 15.67 1.66
C SER A 118 -2.97 14.15 1.66
N ALA A 119 -2.06 13.67 2.53
CA ALA A 119 -1.83 12.27 2.75
C ALA A 119 -1.36 12.02 4.17
N VAL A 120 -1.66 10.81 4.67
CA VAL A 120 -1.17 10.33 5.95
C VAL A 120 -0.14 9.24 5.69
N PHE A 121 1.07 9.41 6.22
CA PHE A 121 2.13 8.42 6.18
C PHE A 121 2.31 7.82 7.58
N VAL A 122 2.15 6.52 7.71
CA VAL A 122 2.32 5.81 8.98
C VAL A 122 3.68 5.13 8.99
N GLY A 123 4.53 5.51 9.94
CA GLY A 123 5.85 4.90 10.10
C GLY A 123 5.76 3.46 10.58
N GLY A 124 6.62 2.58 10.06
CA GLY A 124 6.78 1.21 10.55
C GLY A 124 7.51 1.14 11.90
N GLY A 125 7.28 0.07 12.65
CA GLY A 125 7.85 -0.17 13.98
C GLY A 125 7.08 -1.26 14.73
N ASN A 126 6.96 -1.11 16.05
CA ASN A 126 6.22 -2.03 16.95
C ASN A 126 4.74 -1.61 17.05
#